data_AF-A0AAD7DMM9-F1
#
_entry.id   AF-A0AAD7DMM9-F1
#
_cell.length_a   1.000
_cell.length_b   1.000
_cell.length_c   1.000
_cell.angle_alpha   90.00
_cell.angle_beta   90.00
_cell.angle_gamma   90.00
#
_symmetry.space_group_name_H-M   'P 1'
#
loop_
_entity.id
_entity.type
_entity.pdbx_description
1 polymer ?
#
loop_
_entity_poly.entity_id
_entity_poly.type
_entity_poly.pdbx_seq_one_letter_code
_entity_poly.pdbx_strand_id
1 'polypeptide(L)'
;MDSSGFNLNFLSKLLTTGFPLLASWNLSEQHAKCLALKSSLALENTTILDVSYVPADTTVRPHGTPHESCMKKAHVSASLCRVQFSTATSATSAVRGEAWLPDEWYGRFLGLGNGGLDGCIYYKELDYGSALHFATVGTNNGHDGSVGRPFLGNEEVLNDFAFRSIHVEAVIGKQIVAEYYGRSHAKAYYMGCSTGGRQGTQTALKYPEDFDGIIAGAPATDFNRLLHRSGMLGCYVGAPNIDLADTFITPELWKVVAQEILNQCDGIDGVVDGIITEPDACEFRPEELLCAERNGNSKCLTRPQVEALRKIYSPLYGNGELIYPRFDPGSEGISPLLFAGKFPLYTTDWVKYAVFNTSDFDFSDYGPQHGRLMDDINPGGIATFDGDFSAFRDRGGKFLTYHGRGDPLISSGNSKRLYDLVARTLGPASLDAFYRLFLVPGMGHCKDGPGAARFGQLGGQNAVNASAHNVLLALVDWVEGGVAPDTIIGTTEGGATRMHCRYPQRSVWDGSAYGCED
;
A
#
# COMPACT_ATOMS: atom_id res chain seq x y z
N MET A 1 10.60 -53.90 -67.18
CA MET A 1 9.54 -54.92 -67.00
C MET A 1 8.91 -54.59 -65.66
N ASP A 2 8.02 -53.59 -65.67
CA ASP A 2 6.55 -53.72 -65.73
C ASP A 2 6.00 -53.69 -64.29
N SER A 3 5.48 -52.56 -63.81
CA SER A 3 4.20 -51.90 -64.10
C SER A 3 2.99 -52.55 -63.42
N SER A 4 2.28 -51.72 -62.63
CA SER A 4 0.82 -51.73 -62.35
C SER A 4 0.20 -52.97 -61.69
N GLY A 5 -0.74 -52.90 -60.74
CA GLY A 5 -1.62 -51.83 -60.31
C GLY A 5 -3.04 -52.38 -60.03
N PHE A 6 -3.68 -51.86 -58.98
CA PHE A 6 -5.12 -51.84 -58.64
C PHE A 6 -5.81 -53.09 -58.02
N ASN A 7 -6.35 -53.06 -56.77
CA ASN A 7 -7.58 -52.42 -56.17
C ASN A 7 -8.82 -53.36 -56.30
N LEU A 8 -9.76 -53.60 -55.37
CA LEU A 8 -10.45 -52.85 -54.28
C LEU A 8 -11.21 -53.82 -53.31
N ASN A 9 -11.53 -53.33 -52.10
CA ASN A 9 -12.75 -53.58 -51.26
C ASN A 9 -12.93 -54.93 -50.52
N PHE A 10 -13.46 -55.06 -49.28
CA PHE A 10 -14.32 -54.19 -48.43
C PHE A 10 -14.35 -54.68 -46.94
N LEU A 11 -14.51 -53.72 -46.00
CA LEU A 11 -15.13 -53.73 -44.64
C LEU A 11 -15.01 -54.91 -43.64
N SER A 12 -14.42 -54.68 -42.45
CA SER A 12 -15.12 -54.22 -41.21
C SER A 12 -14.33 -54.58 -39.94
N LYS A 13 -14.20 -53.63 -39.00
CA LYS A 13 -14.58 -53.73 -37.57
C LYS A 13 -14.01 -52.55 -36.78
N LEU A 14 -14.95 -51.78 -36.22
CA LEU A 14 -14.74 -50.81 -35.15
C LEU A 14 -14.10 -51.50 -33.93
N LEU A 15 -13.15 -50.82 -33.31
CA LEU A 15 -12.84 -50.97 -31.89
C LEU A 15 -12.81 -49.58 -31.26
N THR A 16 -13.80 -49.38 -30.40
CA THR A 16 -14.02 -48.26 -29.49
C THR A 16 -12.92 -48.19 -28.44
N THR A 17 -12.26 -47.03 -28.30
CA THR A 17 -11.56 -46.65 -27.06
C THR A 17 -12.07 -45.26 -26.67
N GLY A 18 -12.97 -45.24 -25.69
CA GLY A 18 -13.44 -44.02 -25.05
C GLY A 18 -12.31 -43.36 -24.25
N PHE A 19 -12.08 -42.08 -24.51
CA PHE A 19 -11.36 -41.19 -23.59
C PHE A 19 -12.32 -40.80 -22.45
N PRO A 20 -11.83 -40.64 -21.20
CA PRO A 20 -12.69 -40.23 -20.10
C PRO A 20 -13.04 -38.74 -20.24
N LEU A 21 -14.32 -38.47 -20.52
CA LEU A 21 -14.99 -37.18 -20.29
C LEU A 21 -15.16 -36.98 -18.77
N LEU A 22 -14.14 -36.49 -18.06
CA LEU A 22 -14.28 -36.14 -16.64
C LEU A 22 -13.91 -34.69 -16.30
N ALA A 23 -13.40 -33.90 -17.24
CA ALA A 23 -13.05 -32.48 -16.99
C ALA A 23 -14.13 -31.47 -17.41
N SER A 24 -15.07 -31.86 -18.30
CA SER A 24 -16.06 -30.93 -18.87
C SER A 24 -17.28 -30.66 -17.98
N TRP A 25 -17.53 -31.50 -16.98
CA TRP A 25 -18.74 -31.42 -16.15
C TRP A 25 -18.63 -30.38 -15.02
N ASN A 26 -17.41 -30.10 -14.53
CA ASN A 26 -17.20 -29.22 -13.38
C ASN A 26 -17.20 -27.71 -13.75
N LEU A 27 -16.69 -27.37 -14.95
CA LEU A 27 -16.62 -25.99 -15.45
C LEU A 27 -18.00 -25.40 -15.76
N SER A 28 -18.94 -26.18 -16.31
CA SER A 28 -20.29 -25.69 -16.58
C SER A 28 -21.08 -25.42 -15.30
N GLU A 29 -20.81 -26.19 -14.24
CA GLU A 29 -21.46 -26.04 -12.94
C GLU A 29 -20.93 -24.81 -12.19
N GLN A 30 -19.61 -24.60 -12.14
CA GLN A 30 -18.99 -23.40 -11.56
C GLN A 30 -19.44 -22.12 -12.28
N HIS A 31 -19.50 -22.17 -13.61
CA HIS A 31 -20.02 -21.07 -14.42
C HIS A 31 -21.49 -20.78 -14.10
N ALA A 32 -22.36 -21.80 -14.10
CA ALA A 32 -23.78 -21.62 -13.78
C ALA A 32 -23.98 -21.09 -12.36
N LYS A 33 -23.23 -21.62 -11.38
CA LYS A 33 -23.22 -21.18 -9.99
C LYS A 33 -22.83 -19.71 -9.87
N CYS A 34 -21.79 -19.28 -10.59
CA CYS A 34 -21.38 -17.89 -10.62
C CYS A 34 -22.50 -16.99 -11.13
N LEU A 35 -23.07 -17.29 -12.31
CA LEU A 35 -24.12 -16.44 -12.89
C LEU A 35 -25.41 -16.39 -12.05
N ALA A 36 -25.70 -17.45 -11.28
CA ALA A 36 -26.87 -17.51 -10.40
C ALA A 36 -26.83 -16.47 -9.27
N LEU A 37 -25.63 -16.03 -8.84
CA LEU A 37 -25.47 -15.01 -7.78
C LEU A 37 -26.20 -13.70 -8.09
N LYS A 38 -26.30 -13.33 -9.37
CA LYS A 38 -26.96 -12.09 -9.80
C LYS A 38 -28.42 -12.03 -9.33
N SER A 39 -29.08 -13.18 -9.21
CA SER A 39 -30.45 -13.30 -8.74
C SER A 39 -30.60 -13.70 -7.28
N SER A 40 -29.57 -14.29 -6.65
CA SER A 40 -29.66 -14.77 -5.26
C SER A 40 -29.21 -13.75 -4.21
N LEU A 41 -28.35 -12.80 -4.59
CA LEU A 41 -27.84 -11.78 -3.68
C LEU A 41 -28.91 -10.70 -3.39
N ALA A 42 -29.54 -10.79 -2.22
CA ALA A 42 -30.35 -9.72 -1.64
C ALA A 42 -29.58 -9.09 -0.47
N LEU A 43 -28.92 -7.96 -0.75
CA LEU A 43 -28.05 -7.27 0.20
C LEU A 43 -28.60 -5.88 0.50
N GLU A 44 -28.56 -5.46 1.76
CA GLU A 44 -29.10 -4.17 2.18
C GLU A 44 -28.36 -3.02 1.48
N ASN A 45 -29.11 -2.05 0.96
CA ASN A 45 -28.62 -0.85 0.26
C ASN A 45 -27.61 -1.13 -0.87
N THR A 46 -27.60 -2.37 -1.40
CA THR A 46 -26.56 -2.84 -2.31
C THR A 46 -27.16 -3.34 -3.61
N THR A 47 -26.65 -2.82 -4.72
CA THR A 47 -27.00 -3.26 -6.08
C THR A 47 -25.87 -4.10 -6.65
N ILE A 48 -26.19 -5.30 -7.12
CA ILE A 48 -25.26 -6.11 -7.93
C ILE A 48 -25.26 -5.56 -9.36
N LEU A 49 -24.12 -5.01 -9.77
CA LEU A 49 -23.95 -4.37 -11.07
C LEU A 49 -23.77 -5.42 -12.17
N ASP A 50 -22.87 -6.38 -11.92
CA ASP A 50 -22.60 -7.48 -12.82
C ASP A 50 -22.06 -8.71 -12.09
N VAL A 51 -22.24 -9.86 -12.71
CA VAL A 51 -21.62 -11.12 -12.29
C VAL A 51 -21.13 -11.85 -13.53
N SER A 52 -19.86 -12.21 -13.53
CA SER A 52 -19.22 -12.90 -14.65
C SER A 52 -18.28 -13.99 -14.17
N TYR A 53 -18.32 -15.14 -14.84
CA TYR A 53 -17.30 -16.17 -14.65
C TYR A 53 -16.08 -15.85 -15.51
N VAL A 54 -14.91 -15.87 -14.90
CA VAL A 54 -13.65 -15.47 -15.52
C VAL A 54 -12.68 -16.65 -15.44
N PRO A 55 -12.40 -17.33 -16.57
CA PRO A 55 -11.41 -18.41 -16.60
C PRO A 55 -10.00 -17.90 -16.25
N ALA A 56 -9.16 -18.81 -15.75
CA ALA A 56 -7.74 -18.58 -15.61
C ALA A 56 -7.09 -18.15 -16.94
N ASP A 57 -5.99 -17.43 -16.84
CA ASP A 57 -5.19 -16.90 -17.93
C ASP A 57 -5.93 -15.92 -18.85
N THR A 58 -6.91 -15.20 -18.29
CA THR A 58 -7.64 -14.15 -19.00
C THR A 58 -7.21 -12.76 -18.56
N THR A 59 -7.40 -11.77 -19.44
CA THR A 59 -7.21 -10.37 -19.11
C THR A 59 -8.55 -9.68 -18.97
N VAL A 60 -8.80 -9.10 -17.81
CA VAL A 60 -10.01 -8.33 -17.53
C VAL A 60 -9.74 -6.84 -17.52
N ARG A 61 -10.81 -6.07 -17.75
CA ARG A 61 -10.82 -4.61 -17.61
C ARG A 61 -11.62 -4.23 -16.36
N PRO A 62 -11.28 -3.09 -15.74
CA PRO A 62 -12.13 -2.48 -14.73
C PRO A 62 -13.56 -2.33 -15.25
N HIS A 63 -14.55 -2.58 -14.39
CA HIS A 63 -15.95 -2.48 -14.80
C HIS A 63 -16.43 -1.04 -14.93
N GLY A 64 -17.40 -0.83 -15.83
CA GLY A 64 -18.04 0.46 -16.07
C GLY A 64 -17.14 1.43 -16.85
N THR A 65 -17.30 2.72 -16.55
CA THR A 65 -16.46 3.81 -17.06
C THR A 65 -15.72 4.46 -15.89
N PRO A 66 -14.82 3.73 -15.19
CA PRO A 66 -14.06 4.36 -14.14
C PRO A 66 -13.15 5.42 -14.77
N HIS A 67 -12.77 6.40 -13.97
CA HIS A 67 -11.88 7.47 -14.42
C HIS A 67 -10.63 6.87 -15.11
N GLU A 68 -10.12 7.52 -16.15
CA GLU A 68 -9.03 7.01 -16.98
C GLU A 68 -7.79 6.58 -16.16
N SER A 69 -7.50 7.30 -15.07
CA SER A 69 -6.40 6.96 -14.16
C SER A 69 -6.55 5.61 -13.43
N CYS A 70 -7.77 5.07 -13.33
CA CYS A 70 -8.07 3.76 -12.75
C CYS A 70 -8.20 2.64 -13.80
N MET A 71 -8.05 2.93 -15.10
CA MET A 71 -8.30 1.98 -16.20
C MET A 71 -7.12 1.02 -16.47
N LYS A 72 -6.64 0.31 -15.44
CA LYS A 72 -5.56 -0.68 -15.59
C LYS A 72 -6.14 -2.08 -15.79
N LYS A 73 -5.75 -2.73 -16.89
CA LYS A 73 -6.05 -4.16 -17.13
C LYS A 73 -5.32 -5.01 -16.09
N ALA A 74 -5.94 -6.13 -15.73
CA ALA A 74 -5.33 -7.15 -14.88
C ALA A 74 -5.43 -8.53 -15.54
N HIS A 75 -4.37 -9.32 -15.33
CA HIS A 75 -4.38 -10.75 -15.59
C HIS A 75 -5.17 -11.44 -14.49
N VAL A 76 -5.80 -12.57 -14.81
CA VAL A 76 -6.50 -13.44 -13.87
C VAL A 76 -5.78 -14.77 -13.87
N SER A 77 -5.05 -15.05 -12.80
CA SER A 77 -4.17 -16.20 -12.65
C SER A 77 -4.91 -17.48 -12.28
N ALA A 78 -6.10 -17.38 -11.70
CA ALA A 78 -6.95 -18.52 -11.32
C ALA A 78 -8.40 -18.28 -11.73
N SER A 79 -9.10 -19.34 -12.18
CA SER A 79 -10.52 -19.25 -12.53
C SER A 79 -11.35 -18.81 -11.33
N LEU A 80 -12.28 -17.89 -11.55
CA LEU A 80 -13.02 -17.24 -10.48
C LEU A 80 -14.39 -16.72 -10.93
N CYS A 81 -15.28 -16.53 -9.96
CA CYS A 81 -16.47 -15.71 -10.13
C CYS A 81 -16.17 -14.26 -9.75
N ARG A 82 -16.39 -13.34 -10.70
CA ARG A 82 -16.21 -11.90 -10.52
C ARG A 82 -17.56 -11.25 -10.28
N VAL A 83 -17.74 -10.64 -9.11
CA VAL A 83 -18.97 -9.95 -8.69
C VAL A 83 -18.68 -8.47 -8.52
N GLN A 84 -19.47 -7.61 -9.15
CA GLN A 84 -19.38 -6.16 -9.00
C GLN A 84 -20.62 -5.63 -8.28
N PHE A 85 -20.41 -4.73 -7.34
CA PHE A 85 -21.49 -4.19 -6.52
C PHE A 85 -21.32 -2.69 -6.27
N SER A 86 -22.44 -2.06 -5.93
CA SER A 86 -22.50 -0.68 -5.45
C SER A 86 -23.38 -0.64 -4.22
N THR A 87 -22.85 -0.13 -3.12
CA THR A 87 -23.55 0.02 -1.84
C THR A 87 -23.75 1.51 -1.58
N ALA A 88 -25.01 1.94 -1.47
CA ALA A 88 -25.33 3.29 -1.04
C ALA A 88 -24.91 3.46 0.43
N THR A 89 -24.01 4.40 0.67
CA THR A 89 -23.43 4.70 1.99
C THR A 89 -24.10 5.89 2.66
N SER A 90 -24.77 6.74 1.87
CA SER A 90 -25.69 7.77 2.32
C SER A 90 -26.70 8.10 1.22
N ALA A 91 -27.53 9.13 1.42
CA ALA A 91 -28.39 9.66 0.36
C ALA A 91 -27.60 10.34 -0.79
N THR A 92 -26.32 10.66 -0.59
CA THR A 92 -25.49 11.43 -1.50
C THR A 92 -24.15 10.76 -1.85
N SER A 93 -23.90 9.54 -1.36
CA SER A 93 -22.66 8.80 -1.59
C SER A 93 -22.92 7.31 -1.75
N ALA A 94 -22.01 6.65 -2.47
CA ALA A 94 -22.02 5.21 -2.65
C ALA A 94 -20.59 4.69 -2.85
N VAL A 95 -20.34 3.51 -2.33
CA VAL A 95 -19.09 2.77 -2.50
C VAL A 95 -19.31 1.68 -3.53
N ARG A 96 -18.43 1.60 -4.52
CA ARG A 96 -18.41 0.51 -5.50
C ARG A 96 -17.26 -0.43 -5.21
N GLY A 97 -17.49 -1.71 -5.38
CA GLY A 97 -16.48 -2.72 -5.14
C GLY A 97 -16.60 -3.90 -6.10
N GLU A 98 -15.53 -4.70 -6.08
CA GLU A 98 -15.49 -5.97 -6.77
C GLU A 98 -15.02 -7.07 -5.83
N ALA A 99 -15.68 -8.22 -5.90
CA ALA A 99 -15.27 -9.44 -5.23
C ALA A 99 -14.83 -10.46 -6.28
N TRP A 100 -13.62 -10.99 -6.12
CA TRP A 100 -13.03 -12.06 -6.93
C TRP A 100 -13.02 -13.33 -6.10
N LEU A 101 -13.82 -14.31 -6.52
CA LEU A 101 -14.15 -15.51 -5.78
C LEU A 101 -13.55 -16.73 -6.52
N PRO A 102 -12.32 -17.17 -6.20
CA PRO A 102 -11.68 -18.27 -6.90
C PRO A 102 -12.46 -19.59 -6.74
N ASP A 103 -12.41 -20.43 -7.76
CA ASP A 103 -13.04 -21.76 -7.71
C ASP A 103 -12.44 -22.63 -6.58
N GLU A 104 -11.11 -22.54 -6.44
CA GLU A 104 -10.38 -23.12 -5.31
C GLU A 104 -10.23 -22.06 -4.22
N TRP A 105 -11.00 -22.22 -3.14
CA TRP A 105 -11.05 -21.29 -2.02
C TRP A 105 -10.74 -21.97 -0.69
N TYR A 106 -9.80 -21.42 0.06
CA TYR A 106 -9.32 -22.01 1.32
C TYR A 106 -10.06 -21.48 2.56
N GLY A 107 -11.23 -20.86 2.38
CA GLY A 107 -12.00 -20.30 3.49
C GLY A 107 -11.54 -18.94 3.96
N ARG A 108 -10.61 -18.28 3.25
CA ARG A 108 -10.01 -16.99 3.65
C ARG A 108 -10.62 -15.84 2.88
N PHE A 109 -10.98 -14.77 3.59
CA PHE A 109 -11.39 -13.49 3.01
C PHE A 109 -10.19 -12.54 2.99
N LEU A 110 -10.00 -11.77 1.92
CA LEU A 110 -8.99 -10.72 1.84
C LEU A 110 -9.62 -9.40 1.38
N GLY A 111 -9.58 -8.39 2.24
CA GLY A 111 -9.84 -7.00 1.89
C GLY A 111 -8.57 -6.29 1.41
N LEU A 112 -8.74 -5.27 0.58
CA LEU A 112 -7.67 -4.48 -0.04
C LEU A 112 -7.81 -3.00 0.29
N GLY A 113 -6.70 -2.28 0.22
CA GLY A 113 -6.68 -0.83 0.34
C GLY A 113 -6.60 -0.07 -0.98
N ASN A 114 -6.52 1.24 -0.86
CA ASN A 114 -6.31 2.21 -1.94
C ASN A 114 -4.99 2.98 -1.75
N GLY A 115 -4.77 4.04 -2.52
CA GLY A 115 -3.52 4.82 -2.50
C GLY A 115 -3.74 6.31 -2.80
N GLY A 116 -2.86 7.16 -2.24
CA GLY A 116 -3.01 8.61 -2.37
C GLY A 116 -4.40 9.10 -1.96
N LEU A 117 -5.00 9.97 -2.77
CA LEU A 117 -6.40 10.39 -2.65
C LEU A 117 -7.31 9.67 -3.67
N ASP A 118 -6.87 8.51 -4.17
CA ASP A 118 -7.60 7.81 -5.22
C ASP A 118 -8.85 7.08 -4.70
N GLY A 119 -9.74 6.83 -5.66
CA GLY A 119 -10.86 5.92 -5.58
C GLY A 119 -10.74 4.83 -6.62
N CYS A 120 -9.56 4.20 -6.72
CA CYS A 120 -9.30 3.16 -7.70
C CYS A 120 -9.29 1.78 -7.03
N ILE A 121 -9.96 0.80 -7.66
CA ILE A 121 -9.85 -0.62 -7.27
C ILE A 121 -8.53 -1.18 -7.82
N TYR A 122 -7.80 -1.91 -6.99
CA TYR A 122 -6.46 -2.43 -7.27
C TYR A 122 -6.51 -3.87 -7.78
N TYR A 123 -6.72 -4.00 -9.09
CA TYR A 123 -7.01 -5.28 -9.74
C TYR A 123 -5.85 -6.28 -9.78
N LYS A 124 -4.60 -5.83 -9.72
CA LYS A 124 -3.46 -6.75 -9.64
C LYS A 124 -3.41 -7.43 -8.27
N GLU A 125 -3.82 -6.72 -7.25
CA GLU A 125 -3.89 -7.17 -5.88
C GLU A 125 -5.12 -8.08 -5.67
N LEU A 126 -6.24 -7.81 -6.38
CA LEU A 126 -7.36 -8.75 -6.49
C LEU A 126 -6.90 -10.10 -7.08
N ASP A 127 -6.13 -10.06 -8.17
CA ASP A 127 -5.55 -11.26 -8.78
C ASP A 127 -4.61 -11.97 -7.81
N TYR A 128 -3.68 -11.24 -7.20
CA TYR A 128 -2.70 -11.80 -6.26
C TYR A 128 -3.36 -12.56 -5.10
N GLY A 129 -4.37 -11.96 -4.46
CA GLY A 129 -5.11 -12.61 -3.38
C GLY A 129 -5.87 -13.84 -3.89
N SER A 130 -6.54 -13.73 -5.03
CA SER A 130 -7.33 -14.82 -5.61
C SER A 130 -6.46 -15.99 -6.06
N ALA A 131 -5.27 -15.72 -6.60
CA ALA A 131 -4.26 -16.71 -6.96
C ALA A 131 -3.70 -17.46 -5.75
N LEU A 132 -3.77 -16.84 -4.56
CA LEU A 132 -3.45 -17.47 -3.27
C LEU A 132 -4.69 -18.07 -2.58
N HIS A 133 -5.78 -18.28 -3.33
CA HIS A 133 -7.02 -18.90 -2.89
C HIS A 133 -7.81 -18.13 -1.82
N PHE A 134 -7.63 -16.80 -1.77
CA PHE A 134 -8.49 -15.90 -0.99
C PHE A 134 -9.68 -15.45 -1.83
N ALA A 135 -10.85 -15.34 -1.20
CA ALA A 135 -11.92 -14.53 -1.75
C ALA A 135 -11.54 -13.07 -1.52
N THR A 136 -11.18 -12.36 -2.59
CA THR A 136 -10.52 -11.05 -2.49
C THR A 136 -11.48 -9.94 -2.91
N VAL A 137 -11.60 -8.88 -2.11
CA VAL A 137 -12.52 -7.77 -2.35
C VAL A 137 -11.76 -6.46 -2.29
N GLY A 138 -12.13 -5.52 -3.17
CA GLY A 138 -11.57 -4.17 -3.19
C GLY A 138 -12.63 -3.15 -3.57
N THR A 139 -12.53 -1.94 -2.99
CA THR A 139 -13.47 -0.85 -3.20
C THR A 139 -12.84 0.39 -3.84
N ASN A 140 -13.68 1.26 -4.41
CA ASN A 140 -13.28 2.52 -5.01
C ASN A 140 -13.20 3.68 -4.00
N ASN A 141 -13.13 3.39 -2.70
CA ASN A 141 -12.93 4.41 -1.66
C ASN A 141 -14.02 5.51 -1.57
N GLY A 142 -15.18 5.32 -2.21
CA GLY A 142 -16.29 6.29 -2.22
C GLY A 142 -16.34 7.25 -3.41
N HIS A 143 -15.36 7.22 -4.32
CA HIS A 143 -15.34 8.06 -5.52
C HIS A 143 -14.55 7.40 -6.66
N ASP A 144 -14.46 8.07 -7.81
CA ASP A 144 -13.61 7.59 -8.91
C ASP A 144 -12.52 8.59 -9.23
N GLY A 145 -11.38 8.06 -9.67
CA GLY A 145 -10.23 8.84 -10.09
C GLY A 145 -9.16 8.97 -9.01
N SER A 146 -8.11 9.71 -9.33
CA SER A 146 -6.86 9.73 -8.55
C SER A 146 -6.59 11.09 -7.89
N VAL A 147 -7.63 11.90 -7.73
CA VAL A 147 -7.57 13.30 -7.27
C VAL A 147 -8.64 13.54 -6.21
N GLY A 148 -8.41 14.52 -5.33
CA GLY A 148 -9.30 14.83 -4.21
C GLY A 148 -10.49 15.71 -4.57
N ARG A 149 -10.64 16.12 -5.84
CA ARG A 149 -11.76 16.98 -6.27
C ARG A 149 -13.16 16.48 -5.87
N PRO A 150 -13.47 15.17 -5.86
CA PRO A 150 -14.77 14.67 -5.41
C PRO A 150 -15.15 15.05 -3.98
N PHE A 151 -14.18 15.40 -3.12
CA PHE A 151 -14.44 15.83 -1.74
C PHE A 151 -15.14 17.20 -1.64
N LEU A 152 -14.98 18.06 -2.65
CA LEU A 152 -15.51 19.42 -2.64
C LEU A 152 -17.04 19.40 -2.53
N GLY A 153 -17.56 19.93 -1.43
CA GLY A 153 -18.99 19.98 -1.13
C GLY A 153 -19.62 18.64 -0.76
N ASN A 154 -18.84 17.57 -0.56
CA ASN A 154 -19.33 16.21 -0.37
C ASN A 154 -18.73 15.55 0.88
N GLU A 155 -19.25 15.88 2.06
CA GLU A 155 -18.81 15.30 3.34
C GLU A 155 -18.98 13.77 3.40
N GLU A 156 -20.03 13.23 2.80
CA GLU A 156 -20.27 11.79 2.81
C GLU A 156 -19.26 11.00 1.96
N VAL A 157 -18.74 11.60 0.88
CA VAL A 157 -17.64 11.03 0.10
C VAL A 157 -16.33 11.07 0.91
N LEU A 158 -16.12 12.13 1.70
CA LEU A 158 -15.00 12.19 2.64
C LEU A 158 -15.11 11.12 3.73
N ASN A 159 -16.31 10.84 4.25
CA ASN A 159 -16.54 9.76 5.23
C ASN A 159 -16.29 8.37 4.62
N ASP A 160 -16.66 8.17 3.35
CA ASP A 160 -16.31 6.95 2.60
C ASP A 160 -14.80 6.76 2.49
N PHE A 161 -14.08 7.81 2.08
CA PHE A 161 -12.61 7.82 1.99
C PHE A 161 -11.92 7.63 3.35
N ALA A 162 -12.45 8.28 4.40
CA ALA A 162 -11.83 8.31 5.72
C ALA A 162 -11.95 6.97 6.44
N PHE A 163 -13.11 6.31 6.40
CA PHE A 163 -13.30 5.06 7.16
C PHE A 163 -14.36 4.11 6.61
N ARG A 164 -15.37 4.57 5.87
CA ARG A 164 -16.57 3.76 5.61
C ARG A 164 -16.42 2.79 4.44
N SER A 165 -15.61 3.11 3.42
CA SER A 165 -15.47 2.24 2.24
C SER A 165 -14.90 0.86 2.57
N ILE A 166 -13.88 0.80 3.43
CA ILE A 166 -13.26 -0.48 3.83
C ILE A 166 -14.18 -1.29 4.75
N HIS A 167 -15.01 -0.62 5.55
CA HIS A 167 -16.04 -1.30 6.33
C HIS A 167 -17.12 -1.91 5.42
N VAL A 168 -17.57 -1.16 4.41
CA VAL A 168 -18.48 -1.70 3.37
C VAL A 168 -17.87 -2.92 2.70
N GLU A 169 -16.58 -2.85 2.36
CA GLU A 169 -15.84 -3.97 1.79
C GLU A 169 -15.91 -5.22 2.67
N ALA A 170 -15.63 -5.08 3.97
CA ALA A 170 -15.69 -6.19 4.91
C ALA A 170 -17.13 -6.72 5.05
N VAL A 171 -18.11 -5.86 5.28
CA VAL A 171 -19.50 -6.27 5.55
C VAL A 171 -20.16 -6.91 4.32
N ILE A 172 -20.09 -6.25 3.17
CA ILE A 172 -20.76 -6.68 1.94
C ILE A 172 -19.97 -7.82 1.28
N GLY A 173 -18.64 -7.72 1.26
CA GLY A 173 -17.78 -8.76 0.71
C GLY A 173 -17.97 -10.10 1.42
N LYS A 174 -18.01 -10.11 2.76
CA LYS A 174 -18.23 -11.34 3.54
C LYS A 174 -19.60 -11.98 3.27
N GLN A 175 -20.64 -11.18 3.03
CA GLN A 175 -21.97 -11.67 2.68
C GLN A 175 -21.98 -12.30 1.27
N ILE A 176 -21.33 -11.65 0.29
CA ILE A 176 -21.16 -12.21 -1.06
C ILE A 176 -20.41 -13.55 -1.01
N VAL A 177 -19.34 -13.62 -0.22
CA VAL A 177 -18.55 -14.86 -0.01
C VAL A 177 -19.42 -15.96 0.60
N ALA A 178 -20.18 -15.64 1.65
CA ALA A 178 -21.04 -16.62 2.32
C ALA A 178 -22.10 -17.20 1.37
N GLU A 179 -22.74 -16.34 0.58
CA GLU A 179 -23.73 -16.74 -0.42
C GLU A 179 -23.10 -17.62 -1.52
N TYR A 180 -21.97 -17.20 -2.09
CA TYR A 180 -21.33 -17.94 -3.18
C TYR A 180 -20.81 -19.31 -2.73
N TYR A 181 -20.10 -19.39 -1.62
CA TYR A 181 -19.52 -20.67 -1.18
C TYR A 181 -20.48 -21.52 -0.35
N GLY A 182 -21.68 -21.01 -0.03
CA GLY A 182 -22.66 -21.69 0.82
C GLY A 182 -22.22 -21.83 2.28
N ARG A 183 -21.17 -21.09 2.69
CA ARG A 183 -20.61 -21.06 4.05
C ARG A 183 -19.80 -19.79 4.27
N SER A 184 -19.77 -19.29 5.50
CA SER A 184 -18.96 -18.13 5.87
C SER A 184 -17.46 -18.42 5.76
N HIS A 185 -16.66 -17.36 5.59
CA HIS A 185 -15.21 -17.42 5.71
C HIS A 185 -14.79 -17.88 7.12
N ALA A 186 -13.64 -18.54 7.22
CA ALA A 186 -13.05 -18.98 8.48
C ALA A 186 -12.24 -17.85 9.14
N LYS A 187 -11.48 -17.09 8.34
CA LYS A 187 -10.67 -15.94 8.76
C LYS A 187 -10.73 -14.82 7.74
N ALA A 188 -10.68 -13.58 8.22
CA ALA A 188 -10.67 -12.39 7.38
C ALA A 188 -9.34 -11.63 7.53
N TYR A 189 -8.75 -11.26 6.39
CA TYR A 189 -7.47 -10.58 6.31
C TYR A 189 -7.64 -9.26 5.58
N TYR A 190 -6.78 -8.29 5.89
CA TYR A 190 -6.65 -7.04 5.16
C TYR A 190 -5.21 -6.84 4.72
N MET A 191 -5.02 -6.30 3.52
CA MET A 191 -3.71 -5.85 3.06
C MET A 191 -3.83 -4.53 2.30
N GLY A 192 -3.09 -3.53 2.76
CA GLY A 192 -2.98 -2.24 2.09
C GLY A 192 -1.65 -1.58 2.38
N CYS A 193 -1.25 -0.66 1.51
CA CYS A 193 -0.06 0.15 1.72
C CYS A 193 -0.33 1.63 1.41
N SER A 194 0.42 2.55 2.01
CA SER A 194 0.19 4.00 1.87
C SER A 194 -1.13 4.41 2.51
N THR A 195 -2.05 5.00 1.74
CA THR A 195 -3.46 5.18 2.14
C THR A 195 -4.10 3.85 2.57
N GLY A 196 -3.78 2.74 1.91
CA GLY A 196 -4.17 1.40 2.35
C GLY A 196 -3.62 1.02 3.72
N GLY A 197 -2.38 1.43 4.04
CA GLY A 197 -1.84 1.21 5.39
C GLY A 197 -2.59 2.03 6.44
N ARG A 198 -2.96 3.27 6.12
CA ARG A 198 -3.85 4.10 6.97
C ARG A 198 -5.21 3.44 7.14
N GLN A 199 -5.83 3.00 6.05
CA GLN A 199 -7.12 2.31 6.04
C GLN A 199 -7.12 1.06 6.93
N GLY A 200 -6.11 0.19 6.81
CA GLY A 200 -5.96 -0.96 7.71
C GLY A 200 -5.81 -0.56 9.19
N THR A 201 -5.04 0.49 9.46
CA THR A 201 -4.92 1.08 10.81
C THR A 201 -6.26 1.60 11.31
N GLN A 202 -7.00 2.34 10.49
CA GLN A 202 -8.30 2.91 10.82
C GLN A 202 -9.34 1.83 11.10
N THR A 203 -9.36 0.76 10.32
CA THR A 203 -10.25 -0.38 10.54
C THR A 203 -9.91 -1.09 11.84
N ALA A 204 -8.64 -1.31 12.17
CA ALA A 204 -8.26 -1.88 13.47
C ALA A 204 -8.78 -1.05 14.66
N LEU A 205 -8.72 0.28 14.54
CA LEU A 205 -9.17 1.22 15.58
C LEU A 205 -10.70 1.34 15.66
N LYS A 206 -11.38 1.41 14.51
CA LYS A 206 -12.81 1.77 14.44
C LYS A 206 -13.75 0.59 14.26
N TYR A 207 -13.31 -0.45 13.57
CA TYR A 207 -14.09 -1.65 13.25
C TYR A 207 -13.24 -2.91 13.50
N PRO A 208 -12.81 -3.14 14.75
CA PRO A 208 -11.86 -4.20 15.09
C PRO A 208 -12.31 -5.60 14.64
N GLU A 209 -13.62 -5.83 14.49
CA GLU A 209 -14.26 -7.06 14.02
C GLU A 209 -14.17 -7.34 12.52
N ASP A 210 -13.79 -6.34 11.71
CA ASP A 210 -13.76 -6.49 10.26
C ASP A 210 -12.68 -7.48 9.81
N PHE A 211 -11.54 -7.56 10.51
CA PHE A 211 -10.43 -8.42 10.12
C PHE A 211 -9.77 -9.08 11.32
N ASP A 212 -9.32 -10.33 11.15
CA ASP A 212 -8.54 -11.08 12.13
C ASP A 212 -7.04 -10.82 11.97
N GLY A 213 -6.59 -10.50 10.75
CA GLY A 213 -5.21 -10.12 10.45
C GLY A 213 -5.15 -8.90 9.52
N ILE A 214 -4.27 -7.95 9.81
CA ILE A 214 -4.12 -6.70 9.04
C ILE A 214 -2.65 -6.49 8.69
N ILE A 215 -2.35 -6.33 7.40
CA ILE A 215 -1.09 -5.78 6.92
C ILE A 215 -1.30 -4.30 6.58
N ALA A 216 -0.61 -3.44 7.32
CA ALA A 216 -0.59 -2.00 7.10
C ALA A 216 0.81 -1.55 6.65
N GLY A 217 1.05 -1.54 5.34
CA GLY A 217 2.33 -1.10 4.76
C GLY A 217 2.44 0.42 4.67
N ALA A 218 3.61 0.98 4.97
CA ALA A 218 3.92 2.42 4.89
C ALA A 218 2.71 3.32 5.23
N PRO A 219 2.09 3.17 6.41
CA PRO A 219 0.76 3.70 6.67
C PRO A 219 0.74 5.23 6.70
N ALA A 220 -0.16 5.84 5.91
CA ALA A 220 -0.42 7.28 5.88
C ALA A 220 -1.22 7.77 7.12
N THR A 221 -0.79 7.35 8.30
CA THR A 221 -1.33 7.77 9.60
C THR A 221 -0.78 9.14 9.98
N ASP A 222 -1.40 9.80 10.97
CA ASP A 222 -1.16 11.22 11.24
C ASP A 222 -1.42 12.06 9.98
N PHE A 223 -2.51 11.73 9.26
CA PHE A 223 -2.70 12.07 7.84
C PHE A 223 -2.66 13.58 7.55
N ASN A 224 -3.29 14.40 8.39
CA ASN A 224 -3.28 15.86 8.24
C ASN A 224 -1.87 16.42 8.39
N ARG A 225 -1.11 15.94 9.39
CA ARG A 225 0.27 16.37 9.63
C ARG A 225 1.23 15.83 8.56
N LEU A 226 0.98 14.63 8.02
CA LEU A 226 1.68 14.11 6.84
C LEU A 226 1.50 15.03 5.64
N LEU A 227 0.26 15.36 5.27
CA LEU A 227 0.02 16.23 4.11
C LEU A 227 0.52 17.65 4.34
N HIS A 228 0.46 18.16 5.57
CA HIS A 228 1.10 19.41 5.92
C HIS A 228 2.62 19.35 5.79
N ARG A 229 3.27 18.29 6.26
CA ARG A 229 4.71 18.05 6.08
C ARG A 229 5.08 18.04 4.60
N SER A 230 4.31 17.35 3.77
CA SER A 230 4.49 17.35 2.32
C SER A 230 4.37 18.74 1.69
N GLY A 231 3.44 19.56 2.20
CA GLY A 231 3.33 20.97 1.80
C GLY A 231 4.55 21.81 2.19
N MET A 232 5.00 21.70 3.44
CA MET A 232 6.17 22.41 3.95
C MET A 232 7.46 22.04 3.20
N LEU A 233 7.60 20.76 2.81
CA LEU A 233 8.71 20.32 1.96
C LEU A 233 8.69 21.04 0.60
N GLY A 234 7.52 21.19 -0.02
CA GLY A 234 7.34 21.99 -1.24
C GLY A 234 7.81 23.44 -1.04
N CYS A 235 7.44 24.08 0.07
CA CYS A 235 7.89 25.44 0.39
C CYS A 235 9.42 25.54 0.50
N TYR A 236 10.08 24.54 1.11
CA TYR A 236 11.53 24.57 1.29
C TYR A 236 12.29 24.54 -0.04
N VAL A 237 11.71 23.95 -1.07
CA VAL A 237 12.32 23.83 -2.41
C VAL A 237 11.69 24.77 -3.44
N GLY A 238 10.97 25.81 -2.99
CA GLY A 238 10.58 26.94 -3.85
C GLY A 238 9.10 27.02 -4.23
N ALA A 239 8.23 26.16 -3.71
CA ALA A 239 6.78 26.35 -3.92
C ALA A 239 6.27 27.62 -3.18
N PRO A 240 5.26 28.34 -3.72
CA PRO A 240 4.59 28.10 -5.00
C PRO A 240 5.34 28.63 -6.24
N ASN A 241 6.41 29.41 -6.07
CA ASN A 241 7.09 30.10 -7.17
C ASN A 241 8.57 29.72 -7.26
N ILE A 242 8.83 28.64 -8.00
CA ILE A 242 10.17 28.09 -8.23
C ILE A 242 11.13 29.11 -8.88
N ASP A 243 10.63 29.97 -9.77
CA ASP A 243 11.46 30.92 -10.53
C ASP A 243 12.06 32.03 -9.65
N LEU A 244 11.48 32.23 -8.46
CA LEU A 244 11.96 33.21 -7.48
C LEU A 244 12.79 32.58 -6.36
N ALA A 245 12.94 31.25 -6.35
CA ALA A 245 13.52 30.52 -5.22
C ALA A 245 15.01 30.23 -5.41
N ASP A 246 15.86 30.87 -4.61
CA ASP A 246 17.29 30.53 -4.49
C ASP A 246 17.54 29.20 -3.75
N THR A 247 16.51 28.64 -3.13
CA THR A 247 16.52 27.35 -2.43
C THR A 247 16.29 26.15 -3.33
N PHE A 248 15.84 26.33 -4.58
CA PHE A 248 15.53 25.21 -5.48
C PHE A 248 16.78 24.38 -5.79
N ILE A 249 16.66 23.05 -5.69
CA ILE A 249 17.72 22.08 -5.97
C ILE A 249 17.38 21.35 -7.26
N THR A 250 18.24 21.49 -8.27
CA THR A 250 17.99 20.86 -9.57
C THR A 250 18.12 19.33 -9.50
N PRO A 251 17.50 18.58 -10.43
CA PRO A 251 17.65 17.13 -10.51
C PRO A 251 19.12 16.65 -10.55
N GLU A 252 20.02 17.41 -11.18
CA GLU A 252 21.45 17.09 -11.24
C GLU A 252 22.13 17.26 -9.89
N LEU A 253 21.79 18.30 -9.13
CA LEU A 253 22.32 18.52 -7.79
C LEU A 253 21.82 17.47 -6.80
N TRP A 254 20.61 16.94 -6.96
CA TRP A 254 20.15 15.81 -6.15
C TRP A 254 21.02 14.56 -6.28
N LYS A 255 21.70 14.34 -7.41
CA LYS A 255 22.71 13.26 -7.53
C LYS A 255 23.94 13.52 -6.67
N VAL A 256 24.34 14.78 -6.55
CA VAL A 256 25.44 15.21 -5.67
C VAL A 256 25.03 15.01 -4.21
N VAL A 257 23.81 15.41 -3.85
CA VAL A 257 23.25 15.20 -2.50
C VAL A 257 23.17 13.70 -2.16
N ALA A 258 22.62 12.89 -3.05
CA ALA A 258 22.53 11.44 -2.88
C ALA A 258 23.89 10.80 -2.61
N GLN A 259 24.88 11.15 -3.43
CA GLN A 259 26.23 10.60 -3.28
C GLN A 259 26.86 11.01 -1.96
N GLU A 260 26.68 12.26 -1.53
CA GLU A 260 27.25 12.72 -0.26
C GLU A 260 26.56 12.11 0.96
N ILE A 261 25.25 11.91 0.89
CA ILE A 261 24.53 11.15 1.92
C ILE A 261 25.08 9.73 2.05
N LEU A 262 25.32 9.03 0.92
CA LEU A 262 25.94 7.70 0.96
C LEU A 262 27.36 7.76 1.53
N ASN A 263 28.18 8.75 1.13
CA ASN A 263 29.53 8.92 1.68
C ASN A 263 29.54 9.05 3.21
N GLN A 264 28.52 9.71 3.77
CA GLN A 264 28.41 9.93 5.21
C GLN A 264 27.74 8.77 5.95
N CYS A 265 26.86 8.01 5.29
CA CYS A 265 25.89 7.16 5.99
C CYS A 265 25.83 5.69 5.58
N ASP A 266 26.31 5.32 4.39
CA ASP A 266 26.25 3.93 3.90
C ASP A 266 26.99 2.98 4.86
N GLY A 267 28.27 3.27 5.13
CA GLY A 267 29.14 2.46 5.98
C GLY A 267 28.82 2.44 7.49
N ILE A 268 27.75 3.10 7.95
CA ILE A 268 27.40 3.14 9.39
C ILE A 268 27.07 1.74 9.93
N ASP A 269 26.49 0.88 9.10
CA ASP A 269 26.14 -0.49 9.47
C ASP A 269 27.29 -1.50 9.31
N GLY A 270 28.47 -1.03 8.88
CA GLY A 270 29.66 -1.84 8.61
C GLY A 270 29.76 -2.38 7.19
N VAL A 271 28.81 -2.09 6.31
CA VAL A 271 28.78 -2.51 4.90
C VAL A 271 28.67 -1.27 3.99
N VAL A 272 29.36 -1.28 2.85
CA VAL A 272 29.27 -0.21 1.84
C VAL A 272 28.65 -0.82 0.60
N ASP A 273 27.32 -0.81 0.53
CA ASP A 273 26.53 -1.44 -0.54
C ASP A 273 25.53 -0.49 -1.20
N GLY A 274 25.58 0.81 -0.84
CA GLY A 274 24.65 1.82 -1.33
C GLY A 274 23.28 1.77 -0.64
N ILE A 275 23.16 1.08 0.50
CA ILE A 275 21.93 0.96 1.28
C ILE A 275 22.17 1.50 2.70
N ILE A 276 21.44 2.56 3.04
CA ILE A 276 21.44 3.07 4.41
C ILE A 276 20.52 2.17 5.26
N THR A 277 21.10 1.22 5.99
CA THR A 277 20.36 0.33 6.89
C THR A 277 19.83 1.06 8.12
N GLU A 278 20.65 1.94 8.71
CA GLU A 278 20.34 2.65 9.95
C GLU A 278 20.22 4.18 9.74
N PRO A 279 19.17 4.67 9.03
CA PRO A 279 19.04 6.11 8.78
C PRO A 279 18.84 6.97 10.04
N ASP A 280 18.55 6.37 11.19
CA ASP A 280 18.46 7.07 12.47
C ASP A 280 19.83 7.50 12.99
N ALA A 281 20.86 6.70 12.73
CA ALA A 281 22.25 6.99 13.06
C ALA A 281 22.94 7.90 12.02
N CYS A 282 22.32 8.09 10.85
CA CYS A 282 22.79 9.01 9.82
C CYS A 282 22.52 10.47 10.20
N GLU A 283 23.54 11.15 10.75
CA GLU A 283 23.55 12.60 10.97
C GLU A 283 24.11 13.34 9.75
N PHE A 284 23.32 13.42 8.68
CA PHE A 284 23.74 14.08 7.44
C PHE A 284 24.11 15.56 7.66
N ARG A 285 25.33 15.93 7.24
CA ARG A 285 25.89 17.28 7.26
C ARG A 285 25.88 17.90 5.86
N PRO A 286 24.83 18.63 5.46
CA PRO A 286 24.74 19.22 4.12
C PRO A 286 25.74 20.36 3.88
N GLU A 287 26.36 20.94 4.92
CA GLU A 287 27.42 21.95 4.75
C GLU A 287 28.66 21.46 4.02
N GLU A 288 28.93 20.16 4.01
CA GLU A 288 30.04 19.56 3.26
C GLU A 288 29.88 19.79 1.74
N LEU A 289 28.65 20.09 1.29
CA LEU A 289 28.33 20.38 -0.10
C LEU A 289 28.43 21.85 -0.47
N LEU A 290 28.79 22.75 0.45
CA LEU A 290 28.87 24.19 0.16
C LEU A 290 29.93 24.49 -0.91
N CYS A 291 29.57 25.32 -1.89
CA CYS A 291 30.53 25.79 -2.89
C CYS A 291 31.69 26.59 -2.26
N ALA A 292 32.93 26.19 -2.56
CA ALA A 292 34.14 26.95 -2.26
C ALA A 292 34.22 28.17 -3.19
N GLU A 293 33.82 29.33 -2.67
CA GLU A 293 33.61 30.58 -3.43
C GLU A 293 32.55 30.47 -4.55
N ARG A 294 32.01 31.61 -5.01
CA ARG A 294 30.79 31.75 -5.86
C ARG A 294 30.89 31.16 -7.28
N ASN A 295 31.72 30.15 -7.53
CA ASN A 295 31.73 29.44 -8.80
C ASN A 295 30.62 28.38 -8.78
N GLY A 296 29.49 28.72 -9.40
CA GLY A 296 28.33 27.85 -9.63
C GLY A 296 28.66 26.67 -10.53
N ASN A 297 29.48 25.75 -10.03
CA ASN A 297 29.73 24.47 -10.66
C ASN A 297 28.59 23.50 -10.33
N SER A 298 28.30 22.57 -11.23
CA SER A 298 27.25 21.55 -11.09
C SER A 298 27.53 20.47 -10.01
N LYS A 299 28.41 20.76 -9.04
CA LYS A 299 28.94 19.79 -8.06
C LYS A 299 28.87 20.26 -6.60
N CYS A 300 28.27 21.40 -6.32
CA CYS A 300 28.14 21.95 -4.98
C CYS A 300 26.84 22.76 -4.85
N LEU A 301 26.43 23.05 -3.63
CA LEU A 301 25.18 23.74 -3.30
C LEU A 301 25.46 25.15 -2.75
N THR A 302 24.54 26.07 -3.03
CA THR A 302 24.52 27.40 -2.44
C THR A 302 24.09 27.32 -0.96
N ARG A 303 24.33 28.39 -0.20
CA ARG A 303 23.89 28.47 1.20
C ARG A 303 22.37 28.28 1.37
N PRO A 304 21.50 28.95 0.60
CA PRO A 304 20.05 28.71 0.66
C PRO A 304 19.65 27.26 0.36
N GLN A 305 20.29 26.61 -0.62
CA GLN A 305 20.02 25.20 -0.94
C GLN A 305 20.47 24.25 0.20
N VAL A 306 21.62 24.51 0.83
CA VAL A 306 22.06 23.76 2.01
C VAL A 306 21.11 23.95 3.19
N GLU A 307 20.59 25.16 3.40
CA GLU A 307 19.56 25.41 4.42
C GLU A 307 18.24 24.68 4.11
N ALA A 308 17.85 24.57 2.84
CA ALA A 308 16.70 23.75 2.43
C ALA A 308 16.92 22.27 2.76
N LEU A 309 18.10 21.71 2.45
CA LEU A 309 18.44 20.33 2.83
C LEU A 309 18.37 20.10 4.33
N ARG A 310 18.90 21.03 5.15
CA ARG A 310 18.80 20.95 6.61
C ARG A 310 17.34 20.82 7.06
N LYS A 311 16.42 21.60 6.48
CA LYS A 311 15.00 21.53 6.80
C LYS A 311 14.35 20.21 6.33
N ILE A 312 14.71 19.72 5.15
CA ILE A 312 14.21 18.44 4.60
C ILE A 312 14.59 17.26 5.52
N TYR A 313 15.83 17.22 6.01
CA TYR A 313 16.31 16.15 6.89
C TYR A 313 16.16 16.47 8.38
N SER A 314 15.37 17.49 8.74
CA SER A 314 15.00 17.78 10.13
C SER A 314 13.52 17.45 10.41
N PRO A 315 13.17 17.07 11.65
CA PRO A 315 11.76 16.95 12.03
C PRO A 315 11.05 18.30 11.95
N LEU A 316 9.75 18.28 11.65
CA LEU A 316 8.93 19.50 11.63
C LEU A 316 8.36 19.72 13.02
N TYR A 317 8.65 20.90 13.60
CA TYR A 317 8.13 21.33 14.90
C TYR A 317 7.22 22.56 14.76
N GLY A 318 6.28 22.72 15.69
CA GLY A 318 5.48 23.93 15.87
C GLY A 318 5.13 24.12 17.35
N ASN A 319 5.28 25.34 17.87
CA ASN A 319 5.04 25.67 19.29
C ASN A 319 5.76 24.75 20.30
N GLY A 320 6.93 24.21 19.94
CA GLY A 320 7.70 23.29 20.78
C GLY A 320 7.26 21.81 20.68
N GLU A 321 6.23 21.51 19.91
CA GLU A 321 5.73 20.14 19.70
C GLU A 321 6.15 19.59 18.34
N LEU A 322 6.40 18.27 18.31
CA LEU A 322 6.66 17.55 17.07
C LEU A 322 5.37 17.48 16.24
N ILE A 323 5.39 18.07 15.05
CA ILE A 323 4.31 17.95 14.07
C ILE A 323 4.49 16.65 13.28
N TYR A 324 5.65 16.46 12.65
CA TYR A 324 5.93 15.27 11.84
C TYR A 324 7.43 14.95 11.83
N PRO A 325 7.82 13.67 11.85
CA PRO A 325 9.23 13.27 11.83
C PRO A 325 9.95 13.70 10.54
N ARG A 326 11.29 13.70 10.59
CA ARG A 326 12.11 13.87 9.39
C ARG A 326 11.93 12.68 8.45
N PHE A 327 12.23 12.89 7.17
CA PHE A 327 12.40 11.77 6.24
C PHE A 327 13.76 11.11 6.47
N ASP A 328 13.82 9.81 6.17
CA ASP A 328 15.06 9.06 6.21
C ASP A 328 15.92 9.44 4.99
N PRO A 329 17.23 9.67 5.18
CA PRO A 329 18.20 9.67 4.08
C PRO A 329 18.20 8.34 3.36
N GLY A 330 18.43 8.35 2.04
CA GLY A 330 18.46 7.14 1.19
C GLY A 330 17.39 7.10 0.11
N SER A 331 16.60 8.17 -0.03
CA SER A 331 15.52 8.30 -1.02
C SER A 331 15.83 9.33 -2.12
N GLU A 332 17.08 9.76 -2.22
CA GLU A 332 17.46 10.90 -3.05
C GLU A 332 17.37 10.62 -4.56
N GLY A 333 17.37 9.35 -4.97
CA GLY A 333 17.20 8.96 -6.37
C GLY A 333 15.84 9.34 -6.99
N ILE A 334 14.80 9.51 -6.16
CA ILE A 334 13.43 9.89 -6.55
C ILE A 334 13.04 11.29 -6.07
N SER A 335 13.90 11.92 -5.26
CA SER A 335 13.76 13.28 -4.77
C SER A 335 13.57 14.35 -5.85
N PRO A 336 14.18 14.30 -7.05
CA PRO A 336 13.89 15.25 -8.12
C PRO A 336 12.42 15.33 -8.56
N LEU A 337 11.68 14.22 -8.44
CA LEU A 337 10.25 14.19 -8.79
C LEU A 337 9.38 14.80 -7.68
N LEU A 338 9.80 14.64 -6.43
CA LEU A 338 9.02 15.05 -5.25
C LEU A 338 9.30 16.47 -4.82
N PHE A 339 10.55 16.92 -5.03
CA PHE A 339 11.03 18.25 -4.71
C PHE A 339 11.18 19.12 -5.96
N ALA A 340 10.23 19.00 -6.89
CA ALA A 340 10.23 19.70 -8.18
C ALA A 340 9.82 21.19 -8.09
N GLY A 341 10.00 21.83 -6.93
CA GLY A 341 9.64 23.23 -6.68
C GLY A 341 8.14 23.54 -6.73
N LYS A 342 7.30 22.53 -6.47
CA LYS A 342 5.83 22.64 -6.49
C LYS A 342 5.23 22.01 -5.25
N PHE A 343 4.03 22.44 -4.88
CA PHE A 343 3.23 21.71 -3.89
C PHE A 343 2.83 20.34 -4.45
N PRO A 344 2.96 19.26 -3.65
CA PRO A 344 2.47 17.95 -4.05
C PRO A 344 0.96 17.97 -4.29
N LEU A 345 0.50 17.28 -5.34
CA LEU A 345 -0.91 17.27 -5.76
C LEU A 345 -1.85 16.83 -4.63
N TYR A 346 -1.47 15.80 -3.87
CA TYR A 346 -2.28 15.33 -2.74
C TYR A 346 -2.44 16.39 -1.65
N THR A 347 -1.38 17.16 -1.37
CA THR A 347 -1.46 18.28 -0.44
C THR A 347 -2.37 19.37 -1.00
N THR A 348 -2.24 19.74 -2.29
CA THR A 348 -3.06 20.82 -2.85
C THR A 348 -4.53 20.47 -2.86
N ASP A 349 -4.87 19.24 -3.27
CA ASP A 349 -6.24 18.77 -3.35
C ASP A 349 -6.87 18.61 -1.96
N TRP A 350 -6.14 18.05 -1.00
CA TRP A 350 -6.64 17.91 0.37
C TRP A 350 -6.93 19.26 1.01
N VAL A 351 -5.98 20.21 0.91
CA VAL A 351 -6.15 21.57 1.45
C VAL A 351 -7.37 22.24 0.79
N LYS A 352 -7.46 22.23 -0.54
CA LYS A 352 -8.56 22.84 -1.27
C LYS A 352 -9.90 22.18 -0.95
N TYR A 353 -10.02 20.90 -1.24
CA TYR A 353 -11.32 20.25 -1.38
C TYR A 353 -11.82 19.60 -0.08
N ALA A 354 -10.92 19.12 0.79
CA ALA A 354 -11.31 18.46 2.03
C ALA A 354 -11.29 19.41 3.23
N VAL A 355 -10.24 20.22 3.37
CA VAL A 355 -10.03 21.07 4.55
C VAL A 355 -10.78 22.40 4.42
N PHE A 356 -10.54 23.15 3.34
CA PHE A 356 -11.14 24.48 3.15
C PHE A 356 -12.41 24.46 2.30
N ASN A 357 -12.77 23.32 1.72
CA ASN A 357 -13.96 23.13 0.92
C ASN A 357 -14.13 24.23 -0.18
N THR A 358 -13.05 24.51 -0.91
CA THR A 358 -12.96 25.54 -1.95
C THR A 358 -12.06 25.12 -3.11
N SER A 359 -12.32 25.62 -4.32
CA SER A 359 -11.41 25.44 -5.46
C SER A 359 -10.27 26.47 -5.51
N ASP A 360 -10.43 27.57 -4.78
CA ASP A 360 -9.69 28.82 -5.04
C ASP A 360 -8.71 29.18 -3.91
N PHE A 361 -8.28 28.19 -3.12
CA PHE A 361 -7.31 28.39 -2.05
C PHE A 361 -5.99 28.96 -2.61
N ASP A 362 -5.53 30.07 -2.03
CA ASP A 362 -4.26 30.71 -2.38
C ASP A 362 -3.10 30.10 -1.58
N PHE A 363 -2.18 29.46 -2.29
CA PHE A 363 -0.99 28.84 -1.72
C PHE A 363 0.17 29.81 -1.49
N SER A 364 0.03 31.10 -1.86
CA SER A 364 1.08 32.11 -1.66
C SER A 364 1.41 32.38 -0.18
N ASP A 365 0.43 32.19 0.72
CA ASP A 365 0.59 32.30 2.18
C ASP A 365 0.59 30.94 2.90
N TYR A 366 0.77 29.82 2.18
CA TYR A 366 0.82 28.50 2.82
C TYR A 366 2.01 28.40 3.79
N GLY A 367 1.76 27.87 5.00
CA GLY A 367 2.74 27.91 6.08
C GLY A 367 2.28 27.19 7.36
N PRO A 368 3.05 27.30 8.46
CA PRO A 368 2.81 26.54 9.70
C PRO A 368 1.41 26.72 10.33
N GLN A 369 0.76 27.86 10.10
CA GLN A 369 -0.61 28.12 10.55
C GLN A 369 -1.63 27.14 9.94
N HIS A 370 -1.38 26.69 8.71
CA HIS A 370 -2.26 25.76 8.00
C HIS A 370 -2.19 24.35 8.57
N GLY A 371 -1.02 23.92 9.06
CA GLY A 371 -0.87 22.59 9.67
C GLY A 371 -1.78 22.38 10.87
N ARG A 372 -1.87 23.38 11.76
CA ARG A 372 -2.77 23.34 12.93
C ARG A 372 -4.23 23.28 12.49
N LEU A 373 -4.63 24.12 11.54
CA LEU A 373 -6.00 24.14 11.06
C LEU A 373 -6.42 22.82 10.39
N MET A 374 -5.51 22.19 9.62
CA MET A 374 -5.76 20.87 9.03
C MET A 374 -6.00 19.81 10.10
N ASP A 375 -5.24 19.85 11.20
CA ASP A 375 -5.37 18.92 12.33
C ASP A 375 -6.63 19.20 13.16
N ASP A 376 -6.99 20.48 13.36
CA ASP A 376 -8.18 20.90 14.10
C ASP A 376 -9.48 20.54 13.36
N ILE A 377 -9.51 20.72 12.02
CA ILE A 377 -10.69 20.38 11.20
C ILE A 377 -10.84 18.86 11.10
N ASN A 378 -9.74 18.14 10.88
CA ASN A 378 -9.69 16.69 10.74
C ASN A 378 -10.89 16.07 9.96
N PRO A 379 -11.07 16.39 8.67
CA PRO A 379 -12.24 15.96 7.91
C PRO A 379 -12.46 14.45 7.99
N GLY A 380 -13.67 14.02 8.36
CA GLY A 380 -14.04 12.61 8.50
C GLY A 380 -13.29 11.84 9.59
N GLY A 381 -12.54 12.52 10.48
CA GLY A 381 -11.69 11.88 11.49
C GLY A 381 -10.47 11.19 10.90
N ILE A 382 -9.96 11.63 9.75
CA ILE A 382 -8.98 10.90 8.94
C ILE A 382 -7.58 10.77 9.55
N ALA A 383 -7.23 11.55 10.59
CA ALA A 383 -5.90 11.56 11.18
C ALA A 383 -5.35 10.14 11.46
N THR A 384 -6.19 9.21 11.92
CA THR A 384 -5.83 7.79 12.13
C THR A 384 -4.56 7.64 12.98
N PHE A 385 -4.49 8.29 14.13
CA PHE A 385 -3.28 8.31 14.97
C PHE A 385 -3.62 8.18 16.46
N ASP A 386 -4.12 7.00 16.83
CA ASP A 386 -4.47 6.61 18.20
C ASP A 386 -3.63 5.39 18.64
N GLY A 387 -3.30 5.31 19.92
CA GLY A 387 -2.57 4.19 20.51
C GLY A 387 -3.46 3.08 21.06
N ASP A 388 -4.77 3.31 21.21
CA ASP A 388 -5.68 2.35 21.83
C ASP A 388 -6.20 1.30 20.83
N PHE A 389 -5.37 0.28 20.60
CA PHE A 389 -5.74 -0.92 19.85
C PHE A 389 -6.37 -2.01 20.73
N SER A 390 -6.82 -1.69 21.96
CA SER A 390 -7.28 -2.71 22.93
C SER A 390 -8.39 -3.59 22.36
N ALA A 391 -9.41 -3.02 21.71
CA ALA A 391 -10.52 -3.78 21.15
C ALA A 391 -10.06 -4.77 20.06
N PHE A 392 -9.11 -4.37 19.20
CA PHE A 392 -8.52 -5.25 18.18
C PHE A 392 -7.66 -6.36 18.79
N ARG A 393 -6.81 -6.00 19.77
CA ARG A 393 -5.97 -6.95 20.52
C ARG A 393 -6.80 -7.98 21.26
N ASP A 394 -7.81 -7.53 22.01
CA ASP A 394 -8.55 -8.36 22.97
C ASP A 394 -9.45 -9.39 22.28
N ARG A 395 -9.86 -9.14 21.03
CA ARG A 395 -10.51 -10.14 20.18
C ARG A 395 -9.54 -11.09 19.45
N GLY A 396 -8.23 -10.92 19.67
CA GLY A 396 -7.18 -11.78 19.11
C GLY A 396 -6.61 -11.34 17.76
N GLY A 397 -6.94 -10.12 17.30
CA GLY A 397 -6.48 -9.60 16.01
C GLY A 397 -4.96 -9.49 15.91
N LYS A 398 -4.38 -9.70 14.72
CA LYS A 398 -2.94 -9.57 14.42
C LYS A 398 -2.70 -8.41 13.47
N PHE A 399 -1.84 -7.48 13.87
CA PHE A 399 -1.50 -6.27 13.14
C PHE A 399 -0.01 -6.33 12.76
N LEU A 400 0.27 -6.26 11.46
CA LEU A 400 1.62 -6.31 10.93
C LEU A 400 1.85 -5.04 10.10
N THR A 401 2.82 -4.24 10.51
CA THR A 401 3.26 -3.07 9.73
C THR A 401 4.62 -3.35 9.12
N TYR A 402 4.81 -2.86 7.90
CA TYR A 402 6.14 -2.73 7.31
C TYR A 402 6.32 -1.31 6.79
N HIS A 403 7.54 -0.78 6.77
CA HIS A 403 7.83 0.53 6.18
C HIS A 403 9.22 0.56 5.55
N GLY A 404 9.31 1.07 4.33
CA GLY A 404 10.60 1.26 3.65
C GLY A 404 11.42 2.37 4.28
N ARG A 405 12.72 2.11 4.50
CA ARG A 405 13.66 3.11 5.05
C ARG A 405 14.23 4.04 3.97
N GLY A 406 13.88 3.84 2.71
CA GLY A 406 14.08 4.77 1.60
C GLY A 406 12.76 5.33 1.05
N ASP A 407 11.70 5.36 1.87
CA ASP A 407 10.38 5.90 1.49
C ASP A 407 10.44 7.43 1.42
N PRO A 408 10.19 8.03 0.23
CA PRO A 408 10.29 9.48 0.06
C PRO A 408 8.94 10.20 0.26
N LEU A 409 7.84 9.45 0.41
CA LEU A 409 6.47 9.98 0.47
C LEU A 409 5.97 10.05 1.91
N ILE A 410 6.29 9.02 2.69
CA ILE A 410 5.89 8.90 4.09
C ILE A 410 7.15 8.55 4.87
N SER A 411 7.44 9.31 5.92
CA SER A 411 8.58 9.00 6.78
C SER A 411 8.32 7.70 7.54
N SER A 412 9.28 6.76 7.48
CA SER A 412 9.23 5.56 8.33
C SER A 412 9.28 5.88 9.83
N GLY A 413 9.81 7.06 10.17
CA GLY A 413 9.74 7.66 11.49
C GLY A 413 8.30 7.76 12.02
N ASN A 414 7.31 7.91 11.15
CA ASN A 414 5.92 7.99 11.56
C ASN A 414 5.35 6.63 12.00
N SER A 415 5.77 5.54 11.34
CA SER A 415 5.42 4.18 11.79
C SER A 415 6.03 3.85 13.15
N LYS A 416 7.29 4.25 13.39
CA LYS A 416 7.90 4.13 14.72
C LYS A 416 7.11 4.91 15.77
N ARG A 417 6.76 6.16 15.47
CA ARG A 417 5.94 6.99 16.39
C ARG A 417 4.61 6.33 16.76
N LEU A 418 3.91 5.74 15.78
CA LEU A 418 2.66 5.02 16.04
C LEU A 418 2.90 3.76 16.87
N TYR A 419 3.91 2.96 16.52
CA TYR A 419 4.29 1.77 17.30
C TYR A 419 4.57 2.12 18.76
N ASP A 420 5.40 3.15 18.99
CA ASP A 420 5.73 3.61 20.34
C ASP A 420 4.51 4.22 21.07
N LEU A 421 3.58 4.84 20.34
CA LEU A 421 2.33 5.34 20.91
C LEU A 421 1.47 4.19 21.41
N VAL A 422 1.27 3.13 20.62
CA VAL A 422 0.56 1.92 21.05
C VAL A 422 1.28 1.27 22.23
N ALA A 423 2.62 1.21 22.20
CA ALA A 423 3.43 0.69 23.31
C ALA A 423 3.17 1.43 24.62
N ARG A 424 3.13 2.77 24.57
CA ARG A 424 2.85 3.62 25.74
C ARG A 424 1.42 3.50 26.22
N THR A 425 0.45 3.35 25.32
CA THR A 425 -0.98 3.27 25.67
C THR A 425 -1.36 1.90 26.26
N LEU A 426 -0.87 0.80 25.68
CA LEU A 426 -1.28 -0.56 26.06
C LEU A 426 -0.24 -1.32 26.92
N GLY A 427 0.97 -0.79 27.02
CA GLY A 427 2.11 -1.42 27.67
C GLY A 427 2.96 -2.24 26.67
N PRO A 428 4.31 -2.13 26.70
CA PRO A 428 5.19 -2.71 25.68
C PRO A 428 5.16 -4.24 25.64
N ALA A 429 5.00 -4.90 26.79
CA ALA A 429 4.91 -6.36 26.88
C ALA A 429 3.68 -6.93 26.15
N SER A 430 2.69 -6.10 25.81
CA SER A 430 1.49 -6.52 25.08
C SER A 430 1.68 -6.57 23.57
N LEU A 431 2.66 -5.83 23.01
CA LEU A 431 2.75 -5.60 21.57
C LEU A 431 3.09 -6.86 20.79
N ASP A 432 4.15 -7.60 21.15
CA ASP A 432 4.65 -8.72 20.33
C ASP A 432 3.62 -9.85 20.09
N ALA A 433 2.60 -9.93 20.95
CA ALA A 433 1.50 -10.88 20.84
C ALA A 433 0.49 -10.52 19.75
N PHE A 434 0.41 -9.26 19.33
CA PHE A 434 -0.59 -8.79 18.36
C PHE A 434 -0.09 -7.74 17.34
N TYR A 435 0.90 -6.89 17.64
CA TYR A 435 1.42 -5.86 16.74
C TYR A 435 2.93 -6.01 16.52
N ARG A 436 3.34 -6.26 15.27
CA ARG A 436 4.76 -6.29 14.83
C ARG A 436 5.03 -5.26 13.74
N LEU A 437 6.14 -4.54 13.86
CA LEU A 437 6.63 -3.57 12.87
C LEU A 437 7.95 -4.06 12.26
N PHE A 438 8.06 -4.00 10.93
CA PHE A 438 9.28 -4.28 10.18
C PHE A 438 9.74 -3.02 9.43
N LEU A 439 10.94 -2.53 9.75
CA LEU A 439 11.58 -1.46 9.00
C LEU A 439 12.49 -2.09 7.94
N VAL A 440 12.36 -1.69 6.68
CA VAL A 440 12.96 -2.39 5.54
C VAL A 440 14.04 -1.51 4.89
N PRO A 441 15.34 -1.75 5.17
CA PRO A 441 16.46 -1.09 4.54
C PRO A 441 16.39 -1.10 3.01
N GLY A 442 16.61 0.07 2.41
CA GLY A 442 16.67 0.22 0.95
C GLY A 442 15.35 -0.04 0.22
N MET A 443 14.24 -0.27 0.91
CA MET A 443 12.92 -0.29 0.27
C MET A 443 12.36 1.13 0.13
N GLY A 444 11.80 1.43 -1.04
CA GLY A 444 11.10 2.68 -1.31
C GLY A 444 9.67 2.71 -0.74
N HIS A 445 8.81 3.53 -1.34
CA HIS A 445 7.40 3.60 -0.94
C HIS A 445 6.66 2.32 -1.32
N CYS A 446 6.18 1.58 -0.32
CA CYS A 446 5.45 0.31 -0.40
C CYS A 446 6.19 -0.90 -0.99
N LYS A 447 7.10 -0.67 -1.93
CA LYS A 447 7.84 -1.67 -2.71
C LYS A 447 9.05 -1.00 -3.37
N ASP A 448 9.75 -1.75 -4.21
CA ASP A 448 10.91 -1.29 -4.99
C ASP A 448 12.02 -0.68 -4.10
N GLY A 449 13.01 -0.04 -4.72
CA GLY A 449 14.21 0.46 -4.05
C GLY A 449 15.42 -0.45 -4.22
N PRO A 450 16.63 0.02 -3.87
CA PRO A 450 17.87 -0.75 -4.07
C PRO A 450 18.00 -1.98 -3.15
N GLY A 451 17.24 -2.02 -2.05
CA GLY A 451 17.32 -3.07 -1.05
C GLY A 451 16.56 -4.35 -1.40
N ALA A 452 16.57 -5.30 -0.46
CA ALA A 452 15.83 -6.56 -0.56
C ALA A 452 14.34 -6.33 -0.29
N ALA A 453 13.68 -5.61 -1.17
CA ALA A 453 12.35 -5.07 -0.96
C ALA A 453 11.20 -6.03 -1.35
N ARG A 454 11.46 -7.22 -1.90
CA ARG A 454 10.40 -8.13 -2.38
C ARG A 454 10.12 -9.24 -1.37
N PHE A 455 8.96 -9.17 -0.71
CA PHE A 455 8.54 -10.16 0.29
C PHE A 455 7.01 -10.38 0.29
N GLY A 456 6.39 -10.40 -0.90
CA GLY A 456 4.97 -10.77 -1.08
C GLY A 456 3.96 -9.68 -0.73
N GLN A 457 4.39 -8.47 -0.38
CA GLN A 457 3.48 -7.34 -0.21
C GLN A 457 2.95 -6.86 -1.57
N LEU A 458 1.64 -6.58 -1.65
CA LEU A 458 0.95 -6.07 -2.85
C LEU A 458 1.17 -6.93 -4.12
N GLY A 459 1.37 -8.24 -3.97
CA GLY A 459 1.61 -9.12 -5.12
C GLY A 459 2.93 -8.88 -5.86
N GLY A 460 3.96 -8.43 -5.13
CA GLY A 460 5.30 -8.21 -5.66
C GLY A 460 5.80 -9.39 -6.50
N GLN A 461 6.29 -9.09 -7.71
CA GLN A 461 6.81 -10.07 -8.65
C GLN A 461 7.93 -10.91 -8.01
N ASN A 462 7.91 -12.22 -8.27
CA ASN A 462 8.88 -13.21 -7.75
C ASN A 462 8.87 -13.37 -6.22
N ALA A 463 7.78 -13.02 -5.53
CA ALA A 463 7.59 -13.44 -4.15
C ALA A 463 7.62 -14.98 -4.08
N VAL A 464 8.55 -15.52 -3.30
CA VAL A 464 8.58 -16.95 -3.02
C VAL A 464 7.32 -17.28 -2.21
N ASN A 465 6.55 -18.27 -2.67
CA ASN A 465 5.33 -18.74 -2.00
C ASN A 465 5.68 -19.57 -0.76
N ALA A 466 6.30 -18.91 0.21
CA ALA A 466 6.69 -19.45 1.50
C ALA A 466 6.56 -18.32 2.53
N SER A 467 6.02 -18.62 3.71
CA SER A 467 5.71 -17.62 4.74
C SER A 467 6.89 -16.75 5.14
N ALA A 468 8.10 -17.33 5.20
CA ALA A 468 9.32 -16.57 5.51
C ALA A 468 9.63 -15.46 4.48
N HIS A 469 9.15 -15.59 3.24
CA HIS A 469 9.38 -14.66 2.13
C HIS A 469 8.11 -13.93 1.68
N ASN A 470 6.99 -14.12 2.39
CA ASN A 470 5.70 -13.58 1.98
C ASN A 470 4.93 -13.10 3.19
N VAL A 471 4.83 -11.78 3.36
CA VAL A 471 4.17 -11.16 4.52
C VAL A 471 2.69 -11.52 4.66
N LEU A 472 1.99 -11.75 3.54
CA LEU A 472 0.59 -12.19 3.59
C LEU A 472 0.47 -13.60 4.17
N LEU A 473 1.35 -14.51 3.74
CA LEU A 473 1.38 -15.88 4.25
C LEU A 473 1.92 -15.96 5.69
N ALA A 474 2.89 -15.11 6.04
CA ALA A 474 3.36 -14.96 7.42
C ALA A 474 2.22 -14.50 8.36
N LEU A 475 1.36 -13.59 7.90
CA LEU A 475 0.20 -13.16 8.65
C LEU A 475 -0.83 -14.30 8.80
N VAL A 476 -1.04 -15.10 7.75
CA VAL A 476 -1.89 -16.30 7.81
C VAL A 476 -1.38 -17.27 8.88
N ASP A 477 -0.09 -17.60 8.87
CA ASP A 477 0.52 -18.49 9.86
C ASP A 477 0.38 -17.95 11.29
N TRP A 478 0.44 -16.63 11.45
CA TRP A 478 0.23 -16.01 12.76
C TRP A 478 -1.22 -16.08 13.23
N VAL A 479 -2.19 -15.78 12.35
CA VAL A 479 -3.62 -15.76 12.70
C VAL A 479 -4.18 -17.17 12.88
N GLU A 480 -3.81 -18.12 12.02
CA GLU A 480 -4.33 -19.49 12.02
C GLU A 480 -3.49 -20.45 12.86
N GLY A 481 -2.16 -20.33 12.80
CA GLY A 481 -1.21 -21.24 13.46
C GLY A 481 -0.62 -20.70 14.75
N GLY A 482 -0.81 -19.42 15.08
CA GLY A 482 -0.17 -18.78 16.23
C GLY A 482 1.34 -18.55 16.04
N VAL A 483 1.86 -18.72 14.82
CA VAL A 483 3.29 -18.57 14.51
C VAL A 483 3.56 -17.14 14.06
N ALA A 484 3.93 -16.31 15.02
CA ALA A 484 4.20 -14.91 14.75
C ALA A 484 5.56 -14.72 14.03
N PRO A 485 5.65 -13.88 12.98
CA PRO A 485 6.90 -13.71 12.24
C PRO A 485 7.89 -12.89 13.06
N ASP A 486 9.02 -13.46 13.48
CA ASP A 486 10.10 -12.68 14.12
C ASP A 486 10.91 -11.89 13.08
N THR A 487 10.91 -12.38 11.84
CA THR A 487 11.63 -11.81 10.71
C THR A 487 10.84 -11.98 9.42
N ILE A 488 11.11 -11.13 8.42
CA ILE A 488 10.61 -11.30 7.05
C ILE A 488 11.81 -11.28 6.09
N ILE A 489 11.94 -12.29 5.24
CA ILE A 489 13.04 -12.37 4.27
C ILE A 489 12.63 -11.67 2.98
N GLY A 490 13.27 -10.55 2.71
CA GLY A 490 13.15 -9.84 1.45
C GLY A 490 14.14 -10.32 0.40
N THR A 491 13.79 -10.08 -0.87
CA THR A 491 14.64 -10.41 -2.03
C THR A 491 14.87 -9.15 -2.87
N THR A 492 16.11 -8.96 -3.35
CA THR A 492 16.45 -7.89 -4.29
C THR A 492 16.02 -8.25 -5.71
N GLU A 493 16.15 -7.33 -6.65
CA GLU A 493 15.95 -7.66 -8.07
C GLU A 493 16.93 -8.70 -8.60
N GLY A 494 18.19 -8.66 -8.12
CA GLY A 494 19.23 -9.62 -8.48
C GLY A 494 19.13 -10.98 -7.77
N GLY A 495 18.10 -11.20 -6.93
CA GLY A 495 17.88 -12.47 -6.22
C GLY A 495 18.64 -12.62 -4.90
N ALA A 496 19.40 -11.60 -4.47
CA ALA A 496 20.00 -11.61 -3.14
C ALA A 496 18.92 -11.48 -2.07
N THR A 497 19.11 -12.13 -0.92
CA THR A 497 18.13 -12.12 0.17
C THR A 497 18.67 -11.39 1.40
N ARG A 498 17.78 -10.78 2.17
CA ARG A 498 18.10 -10.16 3.45
C ARG A 498 16.95 -10.38 4.42
N MET A 499 17.32 -10.69 5.67
CA MET A 499 16.38 -10.83 6.77
C MET A 499 16.06 -9.46 7.35
N HIS A 500 14.78 -9.09 7.37
CA HIS A 500 14.27 -7.86 7.98
C HIS A 500 13.77 -8.17 9.39
N CYS A 501 14.26 -7.40 10.35
CA CYS A 501 14.04 -7.64 11.77
C CYS A 501 12.78 -6.94 12.28
N ARG A 502 12.16 -7.53 13.32
CA ARG A 502 11.07 -6.89 14.05
C ARG A 502 11.61 -5.72 14.87
N TYR A 503 11.12 -4.51 14.65
CA TYR A 503 11.41 -3.34 15.47
C TYR A 503 11.02 -3.60 16.95
N PRO A 504 11.85 -3.22 17.94
CA PRO A 504 13.03 -2.34 17.83
C PRO A 504 14.34 -3.02 17.41
N GLN A 505 14.33 -4.34 17.14
CA GLN A 505 15.53 -5.01 16.65
C GLN A 505 15.97 -4.44 15.31
N ARG A 506 17.28 -4.42 15.10
CA ARG A 506 17.95 -3.91 13.92
C ARG A 506 18.68 -5.00 13.16
N SER A 507 18.90 -4.75 11.87
CA SER A 507 19.58 -5.68 10.97
C SER A 507 21.09 -5.39 11.01
N VAL A 508 21.87 -6.28 11.61
CA VAL A 508 23.32 -6.09 11.83
C VAL A 508 24.12 -7.09 10.99
N TRP A 509 25.17 -6.61 10.32
CA TRP A 509 26.07 -7.45 9.54
C TRP A 509 27.19 -8.04 10.42
N ASP A 510 27.32 -9.37 10.44
CA ASP A 510 28.33 -10.06 11.26
C ASP A 510 29.65 -10.38 10.52
N GLY A 511 29.77 -9.93 9.26
CA GLY A 511 30.87 -10.30 8.35
C GLY A 511 30.49 -11.38 7.34
N SER A 512 29.35 -12.05 7.50
CA SER A 512 28.88 -13.14 6.63
C SER A 512 27.41 -13.07 6.27
N ALA A 513 26.55 -12.64 7.20
CA ALA A 513 25.11 -12.52 7.00
C ALA A 513 24.53 -11.38 7.85
N TYR A 514 23.32 -10.93 7.50
CA TYR A 514 22.54 -10.04 8.36
C TYR A 514 21.79 -10.84 9.42
N GLY A 515 21.98 -10.49 10.68
CA GLY A 515 21.27 -11.00 11.85
C GLY A 515 20.37 -9.94 12.49
N CYS A 516 19.51 -10.36 13.42
CA CYS A 516 18.71 -9.45 14.24
C CYS A 516 19.34 -9.28 15.62
N GLU A 517 19.53 -8.02 16.02
CA GLU A 517 20.05 -7.63 17.33
C GLU A 517 19.14 -6.58 17.97
N ASP A 518 19.04 -6.61 19.30
CA ASP A 518 18.24 -5.67 20.11
C ASP A 518 18.83 -4.25 20.17
#